data_AF-A0A6H0KIF2-F1
#
_entry.id   AF-A0A6H0KIF2-F1
#
_cell.length_a   1.000
_cell.length_b   1.000
_cell.length_c   1.000
_cell.angle_alpha   90.00
_cell.angle_beta   90.00
_cell.angle_gamma   90.00
#
_symmetry.space_group_name_H-M   'P 1'
#
loop_
_entity.id
_entity.type
_entity.pdbx_description
1 polymer ?
#
loop_
_entity_poly.entity_id
_entity_poly.type
_entity_poly.pdbx_seq_one_letter_code
_entity_poly.pdbx_strand_id
1 'polypeptide(L)'
;MNDVVVKYQSDVTYIAKAGNTDDATAQKAVDTFSFVHTGATYRNAFSYKVNISPASISSITILDENKNIKKDYTTQIITDGDGFIIDLCPNVKGVIEAMTDGEVKVPQVYTVTMEFKDGTVKQNYFAKNCAPYNPFIAPAEKPGVEVHLPMYPPTKRAEKSYFGTEDDRSDGGTMWYVSGENIKFPFAIHLSDVTSFRIPKEEYDISTTYPNYLKWVESGMTDYKDWYK
;
A
#
# COMPACT_ATOMS: atom_id res chain seq x y z
N MET A 1 -3.14 -14.31 -5.60
CA MET A 1 -3.29 -13.01 -4.89
C MET A 1 -2.66 -13.09 -3.52
N ASN A 2 -1.34 -13.29 -3.49
CA ASN A 2 -0.55 -13.46 -2.27
C ASN A 2 0.94 -13.14 -2.52
N ASP A 3 1.27 -12.53 -3.66
CA ASP A 3 2.62 -12.13 -4.06
C ASP A 3 3.35 -11.37 -2.94
N VAL A 4 2.67 -10.41 -2.32
CA VAL A 4 3.07 -9.70 -1.11
C VAL A 4 1.82 -9.46 -0.26
N VAL A 5 1.88 -9.79 1.04
CA VAL A 5 0.83 -9.44 2.01
C VAL A 5 1.43 -8.58 3.11
N VAL A 6 0.87 -7.40 3.30
CA VAL A 6 1.32 -6.40 4.28
C VAL A 6 0.16 -6.04 5.19
N LYS A 7 0.37 -6.13 6.50
CA LYS A 7 -0.48 -5.48 7.48
C LYS A 7 0.02 -4.06 7.69
N TYR A 8 -0.88 -3.11 7.88
CA TYR A 8 -0.49 -1.74 8.17
C TYR A 8 -1.32 -1.16 9.31
N GLN A 9 -0.73 -0.20 10.02
CA GLN A 9 -1.38 0.69 10.97
C GLN A 9 -0.87 2.10 10.75
N SER A 10 -1.74 3.11 10.86
CA SER A 10 -1.36 4.51 10.72
C SER A 10 -1.98 5.33 11.84
N ASP A 11 -1.13 6.05 12.57
CA ASP A 11 -1.51 6.94 13.66
C ASP A 11 -1.15 8.38 13.27
N VAL A 12 -2.16 9.25 13.20
CA VAL A 12 -1.97 10.68 12.91
C VAL A 12 -2.19 11.50 14.17
N THR A 13 -1.19 12.28 14.55
CA THR A 13 -1.27 13.23 15.66
C THR A 13 -1.63 14.62 15.14
N TYR A 14 -2.68 15.21 15.68
CA TYR A 14 -3.12 16.58 15.35
C TYR A 14 -2.81 17.56 16.48
N ILE A 15 -2.44 18.78 16.11
CA ILE A 15 -2.36 19.93 17.02
C ILE A 15 -3.50 20.88 16.69
N ALA A 16 -4.18 21.35 17.72
CA ALA A 16 -5.25 22.33 17.63
C ALA A 16 -5.00 23.48 18.61
N LYS A 17 -5.56 24.67 18.33
CA LYS A 17 -5.59 25.75 19.31
C LYS A 17 -6.58 25.37 20.42
N ALA A 18 -6.26 25.72 21.66
CA ALA A 18 -7.17 25.48 22.78
C ALA A 18 -8.55 26.11 22.50
N GLY A 19 -9.61 25.30 22.57
CA GLY A 19 -10.97 25.73 22.30
C GLY A 19 -11.40 25.77 20.83
N ASN A 20 -10.54 25.41 19.87
CA ASN A 20 -10.90 25.27 18.45
C ASN A 20 -10.22 24.03 17.84
N THR A 21 -10.98 22.95 17.73
CA THR A 21 -10.55 21.69 17.09
C THR A 21 -10.81 21.64 15.59
N ASP A 22 -11.60 22.56 15.04
CA ASP A 22 -11.99 22.54 13.61
C ASP A 22 -10.80 22.90 12.70
N ASP A 23 -9.87 23.71 13.21
CA ASP A 23 -8.68 24.16 12.50
C ASP A 23 -7.42 23.30 12.75
N ALA A 24 -7.58 22.11 13.34
CA ALA A 24 -6.45 21.26 13.70
C ALA A 24 -5.59 20.89 12.48
N THR A 25 -4.28 20.83 12.69
CA THR A 25 -3.29 20.47 11.68
C THR A 25 -2.50 19.25 12.11
N ALA A 26 -2.17 18.37 11.18
CA ALA A 26 -1.35 17.20 11.46
C ALA A 26 0.06 17.65 11.84
N GLN A 27 0.55 17.16 12.98
CA GLN A 27 1.94 17.31 13.42
C GLN A 27 2.78 16.16 12.90
N LYS A 28 2.24 14.94 12.96
CA LYS A 28 2.98 13.72 12.65
C LYS A 28 2.05 12.62 12.18
N ALA A 29 2.51 11.81 11.23
CA ALA A 29 1.93 10.52 10.89
C ALA A 29 2.96 9.42 11.17
N VAL A 30 2.52 8.34 11.81
CA VAL A 30 3.34 7.16 12.11
C VAL A 30 2.69 5.97 11.43
N ASP A 31 3.33 5.46 10.38
CA ASP A 31 2.86 4.31 9.61
C ASP A 31 3.72 3.09 9.92
N THR A 32 3.11 2.05 10.46
CA THR A 32 3.77 0.77 10.70
C THR A 32 3.32 -0.23 9.64
N PHE A 33 4.26 -0.77 8.87
CA PHE A 33 4.04 -1.82 7.88
C PHE A 33 4.67 -3.11 8.36
N SER A 34 3.88 -4.18 8.45
CA SER A 34 4.34 -5.53 8.78
C SER A 34 4.16 -6.44 7.57
N PHE A 35 5.27 -6.82 6.95
CA PHE A 35 5.31 -7.81 5.89
C PHE A 35 5.08 -9.19 6.49
N VAL A 36 3.98 -9.84 6.13
CA VAL A 36 3.58 -11.12 6.72
C VAL A 36 3.69 -12.30 5.75
N HIS A 37 3.70 -12.04 4.44
CA HIS A 37 3.84 -13.10 3.44
C HIS A 37 4.40 -12.60 2.12
N THR A 38 5.10 -13.49 1.41
CA THR A 38 5.62 -13.28 0.06
C THR A 38 5.46 -14.57 -0.75
N GLY A 39 4.43 -14.64 -1.60
CA GLY A 39 4.19 -15.77 -2.50
C GLY A 39 4.94 -15.67 -3.84
N ALA A 40 5.38 -14.46 -4.20
CA ALA A 40 5.85 -14.17 -5.55
C ALA A 40 7.12 -14.93 -5.96
N THR A 41 7.17 -15.28 -7.25
CA THR A 41 8.40 -15.71 -7.93
C THR A 41 9.41 -14.55 -8.01
N TYR A 42 8.95 -13.38 -8.45
CA TYR A 42 9.78 -12.17 -8.58
C TYR A 42 10.16 -11.55 -7.24
N ARG A 43 11.28 -10.83 -7.23
CA ARG A 43 11.71 -10.03 -6.07
C ARG A 43 10.98 -8.71 -6.12
N ASN A 44 9.82 -8.68 -5.46
CA ASN A 44 9.03 -7.47 -5.36
C ASN A 44 9.62 -6.50 -4.33
N ALA A 45 9.87 -5.27 -4.76
CA ALA A 45 9.96 -4.13 -3.87
C ALA A 45 8.55 -3.74 -3.40
N PHE A 46 8.44 -3.12 -2.23
CA PHE A 46 7.23 -2.47 -1.73
C PHE A 46 7.51 -1.01 -1.45
N SER A 47 6.66 -0.15 -1.97
CA SER A 47 6.73 1.30 -1.85
C SER A 47 5.33 1.88 -1.76
N TYR A 48 5.22 3.13 -1.34
CA TYR A 48 3.93 3.82 -1.36
C TYR A 48 4.11 5.29 -1.66
N LYS A 49 3.16 5.83 -2.42
CA LYS A 49 3.07 7.25 -2.73
C LYS A 49 2.18 7.94 -1.71
N VAL A 50 2.72 8.98 -1.08
CA VAL A 50 2.03 9.89 -0.18
C VAL A 50 1.64 11.13 -0.97
N ASN A 51 0.35 11.44 -1.03
CA ASN A 51 -0.18 12.58 -1.80
C ASN A 51 -0.12 13.90 -1.01
N ILE A 52 0.94 14.10 -0.23
CA ILE A 52 1.21 15.32 0.55
C ILE A 52 2.38 16.03 -0.12
N SER A 53 2.29 17.35 -0.24
CA SER A 53 3.39 18.14 -0.79
C SER A 53 4.69 17.88 0.00
N PRO A 54 5.81 17.52 -0.66
CA PRO A 54 7.11 17.36 -0.02
C PRO A 54 7.53 18.59 0.79
N ALA A 55 7.08 19.80 0.37
CA ALA A 55 7.37 21.04 1.08
C ALA A 55 6.71 21.12 2.47
N SER A 56 5.69 20.30 2.74
CA SER A 56 5.02 20.19 4.04
C SER A 56 5.75 19.25 5.00
N ILE A 57 6.75 18.50 4.54
CA ILE A 57 7.53 17.58 5.37
C ILE A 57 8.65 18.33 6.08
N SER A 58 8.75 18.12 7.39
CA SER A 58 9.86 18.55 8.23
C SER A 58 10.94 17.47 8.31
N SER A 59 10.53 16.22 8.57
CA SER A 59 11.42 15.06 8.62
C SER A 59 10.70 13.78 8.23
N ILE A 60 11.45 12.81 7.71
CA ILE A 60 11.01 11.42 7.56
C ILE A 60 12.07 10.52 8.17
N THR A 61 11.65 9.60 9.03
CA THR A 61 12.52 8.54 9.53
C THR A 61 11.90 7.18 9.32
N ILE A 62 12.73 6.20 8.98
CA ILE A 62 12.32 4.80 8.82
C ILE A 62 13.08 3.97 9.86
N LEU A 63 12.34 3.26 10.70
CA LEU A 63 12.85 2.30 11.66
C LEU A 63 12.59 0.88 11.15
N ASP A 64 13.66 0.11 10.92
CA ASP A 64 13.59 -1.34 10.81
C ASP A 64 13.48 -1.89 12.23
N GLU A 65 12.26 -2.27 12.65
CA GLU A 65 11.96 -2.68 14.04
C GLU A 65 12.71 -3.96 14.41
N ASN A 66 12.81 -4.90 13.46
CA ASN A 66 13.47 -6.18 13.69
C ASN A 66 14.97 -6.04 13.92
N LYS A 67 15.60 -5.04 13.28
CA LYS A 67 17.04 -4.77 13.44
C LYS A 67 17.34 -3.63 14.41
N ASN A 68 16.31 -2.91 14.85
CA ASN A 68 16.41 -1.67 15.61
C ASN A 68 17.33 -0.64 14.93
N ILE A 69 17.22 -0.51 13.60
CA ILE A 69 18.01 0.45 12.81
C ILE A 69 17.10 1.57 12.33
N LYS A 70 17.35 2.78 12.83
CA LYS A 70 16.67 4.00 12.39
C LYS A 70 17.50 4.73 11.35
N LYS A 71 16.88 5.13 10.24
CA LYS A 71 17.49 5.92 9.17
C LYS A 71 16.72 7.21 8.96
N ASP A 72 17.45 8.30 8.75
CA ASP A 72 16.89 9.53 8.20
C ASP A 72 16.63 9.33 6.70
N TYR A 73 15.39 9.58 6.29
CA TYR A 73 14.92 9.45 4.91
C TYR A 73 14.53 10.80 4.31
N THR A 74 14.66 11.90 5.07
CA THR A 74 14.19 13.24 4.68
C THR A 74 14.78 13.71 3.34
N THR A 75 16.04 13.39 3.07
CA THR A 75 16.74 13.76 1.83
C THR A 75 16.59 12.74 0.70
N GLN A 76 15.95 11.61 0.96
CA GLN A 76 15.74 10.50 0.00
C GLN A 76 14.35 10.53 -0.64
N ILE A 77 13.51 11.50 -0.28
CA ILE A 77 12.17 11.68 -0.84
C ILE A 77 12.26 11.81 -2.36
N ILE A 78 11.51 10.95 -3.08
CA ILE A 78 11.35 11.07 -4.53
C ILE A 78 10.04 11.77 -4.83
N THR A 79 10.12 13.00 -5.33
CA THR A 79 8.94 13.79 -5.69
C THR A 79 8.16 13.15 -6.83
N ASP A 80 6.83 13.09 -6.71
CA ASP A 80 5.95 12.48 -7.71
C ASP A 80 4.63 13.25 -7.87
N GLY A 81 4.67 14.27 -8.74
CA GLY A 81 3.54 15.20 -8.89
C GLY A 81 3.43 16.09 -7.66
N ASP A 82 2.24 16.18 -7.08
CA ASP A 82 1.98 16.93 -5.84
C ASP A 82 2.35 16.16 -4.57
N GLY A 83 2.85 14.93 -4.71
CA GLY A 83 3.23 14.05 -3.62
C GLY A 83 4.68 13.59 -3.68
N PHE A 84 4.97 12.50 -2.98
CA PHE A 84 6.25 11.81 -3.03
C PHE A 84 6.13 10.32 -2.78
N ILE A 85 7.18 9.58 -3.12
CA ILE A 85 7.30 8.14 -2.93
C ILE A 85 8.25 7.86 -1.77
N ILE A 86 7.87 6.90 -0.94
CA ILE A 86 8.76 6.26 0.05
C ILE A 86 9.04 4.83 -0.43
N ASP A 87 10.30 4.58 -0.78
CA ASP A 87 10.77 3.24 -1.12
C ASP A 87 11.12 2.50 0.20
N LEU A 88 10.19 1.66 0.67
CA LEU A 88 10.25 1.10 2.04
C LEU A 88 11.05 -0.21 2.11
N CYS A 89 10.74 -1.15 1.22
CA CYS A 89 11.38 -2.47 1.21
C CYS A 89 11.80 -2.81 -0.23
N PRO A 90 13.10 -2.80 -0.57
CA PRO A 90 13.54 -3.03 -1.95
C PRO A 90 13.41 -4.50 -2.40
N ASN A 91 13.24 -5.44 -1.47
CA ASN A 91 13.04 -6.86 -1.77
C ASN A 91 12.35 -7.56 -0.59
N VAL A 92 11.03 -7.73 -0.67
CA VAL A 92 10.22 -8.37 0.38
C VAL A 92 10.67 -9.81 0.62
N LYS A 93 10.96 -10.57 -0.44
CA LYS A 93 11.47 -11.96 -0.35
C LYS A 93 12.86 -12.06 0.28
N GLY A 94 13.59 -10.94 0.36
CA GLY A 94 14.89 -10.88 1.03
C GLY A 94 14.80 -10.65 2.54
N VAL A 95 13.62 -10.32 3.08
CA VAL A 95 13.44 -9.99 4.49
C VAL A 95 12.44 -10.90 5.21
N ILE A 96 11.57 -11.59 4.46
CA ILE A 96 10.63 -12.58 5.00
C ILE A 96 10.55 -13.81 4.09
N GLU A 97 10.06 -14.91 4.66
CA GLU A 97 9.76 -16.14 3.94
C GLU A 97 8.25 -16.25 3.65
N ALA A 98 7.89 -17.05 2.64
CA ALA A 98 6.52 -17.45 2.43
C ALA A 98 6.01 -18.24 3.65
N MET A 99 4.82 -17.89 4.13
CA MET A 99 4.12 -18.76 5.09
C MET A 99 3.77 -20.08 4.42
N THR A 100 4.13 -21.17 5.08
CA THR A 100 3.69 -22.53 4.76
C THR A 100 2.58 -22.94 5.73
N ASP A 101 1.80 -23.96 5.37
CA ASP A 101 0.65 -24.38 6.19
C ASP A 101 1.09 -24.76 7.61
N GLY A 102 0.48 -24.11 8.62
CA GLY A 102 0.79 -24.33 10.04
C GLY A 102 1.97 -23.54 10.62
N GLU A 103 2.72 -22.76 9.83
CA GLU A 103 3.86 -21.97 10.34
C GLU A 103 3.52 -20.48 10.49
N VAL A 104 3.70 -19.96 11.71
CA VAL A 104 3.69 -18.51 11.96
C VAL A 104 5.10 -17.98 11.71
N LYS A 105 5.29 -17.24 10.62
CA LYS A 105 6.55 -16.54 10.34
C LYS A 105 6.60 -15.22 11.11
N VAL A 106 7.79 -14.87 11.61
CA VAL A 106 8.04 -13.56 12.22
C VAL A 106 7.96 -12.51 11.11
N PRO A 107 7.09 -11.50 11.21
CA PRO A 107 6.99 -10.47 10.19
C PRO A 107 8.24 -9.58 10.20
N GLN A 108 8.59 -9.05 9.03
CA GLN A 108 9.49 -7.89 8.96
C GLN A 108 8.63 -6.64 9.12
N VAL A 109 8.99 -5.80 10.08
CA VAL A 109 8.24 -4.60 10.44
C VAL A 109 9.10 -3.37 10.19
N TYR A 110 8.48 -2.37 9.56
CA TYR A 110 9.05 -1.04 9.41
C TYR A 110 8.08 0.01 9.94
N THR A 111 8.59 0.95 10.71
CA THR A 111 7.84 2.12 11.16
C THR A 111 8.38 3.37 10.47
N VAL A 112 7.52 4.02 9.70
CA VAL A 112 7.80 5.31 9.06
C VAL A 112 7.18 6.41 9.91
N THR A 113 8.01 7.34 10.34
CA THR A 113 7.55 8.56 11.02
C THR A 113 7.75 9.75 10.10
N MET A 114 6.64 10.38 9.72
CA MET A 114 6.62 11.63 8.96
C MET A 114 6.22 12.77 9.90
N GLU A 115 7.09 13.76 10.06
CA GLU A 115 6.77 15.00 10.77
C GLU A 115 6.45 16.10 9.77
N PHE A 116 5.38 16.84 10.02
CA PHE A 116 4.90 17.91 9.15
C PHE A 116 5.33 19.27 9.69
N LYS A 117 5.54 20.23 8.79
CA LYS A 117 5.71 21.63 9.16
C LYS A 117 4.39 22.17 9.70
N ASP A 118 4.47 22.96 10.76
CA ASP A 118 3.30 23.52 11.43
C ASP A 118 2.34 24.22 10.46
N GLY A 119 1.04 23.89 10.58
CA GLY A 119 -0.02 24.52 9.81
C GLY A 119 -0.15 24.08 8.35
N THR A 120 0.75 23.23 7.83
CA THR A 120 0.79 22.90 6.39
C THR A 120 -0.17 21.78 5.97
N VAL A 121 -0.49 20.83 6.86
CA VAL A 121 -1.40 19.72 6.58
C VAL A 121 -2.62 19.81 7.49
N LYS A 122 -3.80 20.04 6.91
CA LYS A 122 -5.07 20.14 7.66
C LYS A 122 -5.62 18.77 8.02
N GLN A 123 -6.34 18.66 9.14
CA GLN A 123 -6.92 17.38 9.59
C GLN A 123 -7.85 16.72 8.56
N ASN A 124 -8.62 17.52 7.82
CA ASN A 124 -9.55 17.03 6.80
C ASN A 124 -8.87 16.37 5.59
N TYR A 125 -7.56 16.56 5.43
CA TYR A 125 -6.77 15.87 4.41
C TYR A 125 -6.84 14.35 4.59
N PHE A 126 -6.61 13.87 5.82
CA PHE A 126 -6.54 12.44 6.14
C PHE A 126 -7.91 11.75 6.14
N ALA A 127 -9.00 12.51 6.31
CA ALA A 127 -10.35 11.98 6.13
C ALA A 127 -10.63 11.53 4.69
N LYS A 128 -9.85 12.03 3.71
CA LYS A 128 -9.98 11.69 2.27
C LYS A 128 -8.78 10.94 1.71
N ASN A 129 -7.63 11.01 2.38
CA ASN A 129 -6.34 10.46 1.94
C ASN A 129 -5.68 9.67 3.07
N CYS A 130 -6.43 8.74 3.67
CA CYS A 130 -5.92 7.92 4.75
C CYS A 130 -4.89 6.90 4.26
N ALA A 131 -4.08 6.38 5.19
CA ALA A 131 -3.28 5.19 4.94
C ALA A 131 -4.17 4.03 4.42
N PRO A 132 -3.67 3.19 3.50
CA PRO A 132 -2.25 3.05 3.13
C PRO A 132 -1.78 4.01 2.02
N TYR A 133 -2.48 5.11 1.77
CA TYR A 133 -2.22 6.06 0.69
C TYR A 133 -2.34 5.37 -0.67
N ASN A 134 -1.28 5.37 -1.48
CA ASN A 134 -1.19 4.62 -2.73
C ASN A 134 -0.01 3.63 -2.67
N PRO A 135 -0.18 2.45 -2.03
CA PRO A 135 0.85 1.43 -1.95
C PRO A 135 0.98 0.65 -3.26
N PHE A 136 2.18 0.17 -3.54
CA PHE A 136 2.45 -0.64 -4.72
C PHE A 136 3.65 -1.56 -4.55
N ILE A 137 3.67 -2.60 -5.37
CA ILE A 137 4.84 -3.46 -5.56
C ILE A 137 5.48 -3.21 -6.91
N ALA A 138 6.79 -3.40 -6.98
CA ALA A 138 7.55 -3.32 -8.22
C ALA A 138 8.51 -4.52 -8.34
N PRO A 139 8.32 -5.43 -9.30
CA PRO A 139 9.20 -6.57 -9.49
C PRO A 139 10.57 -6.12 -10.01
N ALA A 140 11.65 -6.46 -9.29
CA ALA A 140 13.01 -6.09 -9.68
C ALA A 140 13.42 -6.65 -11.06
N GLU A 141 12.84 -7.77 -11.47
CA GLU A 141 13.09 -8.42 -12.76
C GLU A 141 12.36 -7.75 -13.94
N LYS A 142 11.41 -6.85 -13.70
CA LYS A 142 10.69 -6.11 -14.76
C LYS A 142 10.69 -4.60 -14.46
N PRO A 143 11.78 -3.89 -14.79
CA PRO A 143 11.88 -2.45 -14.57
C PRO A 143 10.71 -1.69 -15.23
N GLY A 144 10.21 -0.67 -14.52
CA GLY A 144 9.08 0.16 -14.97
C GLY A 144 7.71 -0.46 -14.72
N VAL A 145 7.62 -1.74 -14.31
CA VAL A 145 6.35 -2.31 -13.85
C VAL A 145 6.09 -1.90 -12.41
N GLU A 146 4.90 -1.35 -12.16
CA GLU A 146 4.34 -1.11 -10.83
C GLU A 146 2.96 -1.77 -10.77
N VAL A 147 2.57 -2.31 -9.62
CA VAL A 147 1.22 -2.86 -9.39
C VAL A 147 0.66 -2.23 -8.12
N HIS A 148 -0.38 -1.41 -8.30
CA HIS A 148 -1.04 -0.68 -7.21
C HIS A 148 -2.39 -1.29 -6.87
N LEU A 149 -3.07 -0.71 -5.87
CA LEU A 149 -4.50 -0.91 -5.66
C LEU A 149 -5.32 -0.48 -6.90
N PRO A 150 -6.47 -1.12 -7.17
CA PRO A 150 -7.30 -0.81 -8.34
C PRO A 150 -7.74 0.66 -8.31
N MET A 151 -7.79 1.28 -9.47
CA MET A 151 -8.16 2.70 -9.69
C MET A 151 -7.19 3.73 -9.10
N TYR A 152 -6.11 3.32 -8.45
CA TYR A 152 -5.04 4.24 -8.10
C TYR A 152 -4.17 4.49 -9.33
N PRO A 153 -3.73 5.73 -9.59
CA PRO A 153 -2.85 6.01 -10.71
C PRO A 153 -1.42 5.50 -10.44
N PRO A 154 -0.67 5.15 -11.50
CA PRO A 154 0.76 4.89 -11.41
C PRO A 154 1.55 6.06 -10.85
N THR A 155 2.78 5.79 -10.41
CA THR A 155 3.76 6.87 -10.23
C THR A 155 4.32 7.33 -11.58
N LYS A 156 5.07 8.44 -11.61
CA LYS A 156 5.82 8.85 -12.81
C LYS A 156 6.93 7.87 -13.22
N ARG A 157 7.30 6.91 -12.36
CA ARG A 157 8.30 5.88 -12.67
C ARG A 157 7.71 4.71 -13.45
N ALA A 158 6.39 4.53 -13.43
CA ALA A 158 5.74 3.48 -14.20
C ALA A 158 5.94 3.69 -15.69
N GLU A 159 6.35 2.61 -16.36
CA GLU A 159 6.48 2.56 -17.81
C GLU A 159 5.10 2.31 -18.42
N LYS A 160 4.59 3.31 -19.13
CA LYS A 160 3.21 3.31 -19.62
C LYS A 160 2.94 2.27 -20.69
N SER A 161 3.97 1.78 -21.38
CA SER A 161 3.84 0.76 -22.42
C SER A 161 3.37 -0.61 -21.89
N TYR A 162 3.38 -0.84 -20.58
CA TYR A 162 2.81 -2.05 -19.99
C TYR A 162 1.28 -1.98 -19.81
N PHE A 163 0.67 -0.80 -19.81
CA PHE A 163 -0.77 -0.66 -19.58
C PHE A 163 -1.59 -1.09 -20.79
N GLY A 164 -2.70 -1.77 -20.53
CA GLY A 164 -3.58 -2.33 -21.56
C GLY A 164 -2.99 -3.55 -22.28
N THR A 165 -1.96 -4.18 -21.72
CA THR A 165 -1.29 -5.37 -22.29
C THR A 165 -1.62 -6.64 -21.49
N GLU A 166 -1.53 -7.80 -22.14
CA GLU A 166 -1.82 -9.11 -21.52
C GLU A 166 -3.21 -9.12 -20.83
N ASP A 167 -3.25 -9.38 -19.52
CA ASP A 167 -4.48 -9.34 -18.72
C ASP A 167 -4.81 -7.94 -18.18
N ASP A 168 -3.87 -6.99 -18.22
CA ASP A 168 -4.13 -5.63 -17.75
C ASP A 168 -5.12 -4.91 -18.66
N ARG A 169 -6.07 -4.24 -18.02
CA ARG A 169 -7.11 -3.43 -18.67
C ARG A 169 -7.04 -1.99 -18.19
N SER A 170 -5.87 -1.52 -17.76
CA SER A 170 -5.67 -0.11 -17.46
C SER A 170 -5.82 0.73 -18.73
N ASP A 171 -6.51 1.87 -18.63
CA ASP A 171 -6.91 2.69 -19.80
C ASP A 171 -6.06 3.95 -20.00
N GLY A 172 -5.07 4.20 -19.14
CA GLY A 172 -4.27 5.42 -19.21
C GLY A 172 -4.96 6.65 -18.58
N GLY A 173 -6.18 6.51 -18.06
CA GLY A 173 -7.01 7.58 -17.55
C GLY A 173 -7.54 7.30 -16.14
N THR A 174 -8.66 6.59 -16.04
CA THR A 174 -9.37 6.39 -14.76
C THR A 174 -9.37 4.94 -14.30
N MET A 175 -9.19 4.00 -15.22
CA MET A 175 -9.17 2.58 -14.93
C MET A 175 -7.73 2.12 -14.84
N TRP A 176 -7.35 1.59 -13.67
CA TRP A 176 -5.99 1.17 -13.37
C TRP A 176 -5.96 -0.15 -12.60
N TYR A 177 -4.98 -1.01 -12.90
CA TYR A 177 -4.62 -2.23 -12.15
C TYR A 177 -5.78 -3.21 -11.97
N VAL A 178 -6.52 -3.42 -13.04
CA VAL A 178 -7.60 -4.38 -13.13
C VAL A 178 -7.45 -5.24 -14.39
N SER A 179 -7.97 -6.46 -14.34
CA SER A 179 -8.13 -7.33 -15.51
C SER A 179 -9.61 -7.59 -15.82
N GLY A 180 -9.83 -8.28 -16.93
CA GLY A 180 -11.16 -8.69 -17.38
C GLY A 180 -11.89 -7.62 -18.19
N GLU A 181 -12.56 -8.07 -19.25
CA GLU A 181 -13.26 -7.17 -20.18
C GLU A 181 -14.55 -6.63 -19.58
N ASN A 182 -15.43 -7.52 -19.11
CA ASN A 182 -16.75 -7.17 -18.58
C ASN A 182 -16.75 -7.01 -17.05
N ILE A 183 -16.02 -7.89 -16.35
CA ILE A 183 -15.89 -7.89 -14.90
C ILE A 183 -14.48 -7.43 -14.56
N LYS A 184 -14.35 -6.44 -13.68
CA LYS A 184 -13.06 -5.83 -13.31
C LYS A 184 -12.47 -6.55 -12.10
N PHE A 185 -11.54 -7.47 -12.36
CA PHE A 185 -10.81 -8.17 -11.31
C PHE A 185 -9.63 -7.33 -10.84
N PRO A 186 -9.52 -7.00 -9.54
CA PRO A 186 -8.43 -6.17 -9.04
C PRO A 186 -7.12 -6.96 -8.92
N PHE A 187 -5.99 -6.34 -9.26
CA PHE A 187 -4.67 -6.94 -9.05
C PHE A 187 -4.23 -6.95 -7.58
N ALA A 188 -4.71 -6.01 -6.78
CA ALA A 188 -4.43 -5.92 -5.35
C ALA A 188 -5.71 -5.60 -4.56
N ILE A 189 -5.74 -6.02 -3.31
CA ILE A 189 -6.88 -5.84 -2.42
C ILE A 189 -6.42 -5.11 -1.17
N HIS A 190 -7.21 -4.14 -0.74
CA HIS A 190 -7.10 -3.51 0.56
C HIS A 190 -8.32 -3.90 1.41
N LEU A 191 -8.07 -4.43 2.61
CA LEU A 191 -9.10 -4.77 3.58
C LEU A 191 -8.88 -3.94 4.85
N SER A 192 -9.91 -3.23 5.29
CA SER A 192 -9.90 -2.49 6.56
C SER A 192 -10.49 -3.34 7.70
N ASP A 193 -10.06 -3.06 8.93
CA ASP A 193 -10.60 -3.66 10.16
C ASP A 193 -10.57 -5.21 10.20
N VAL A 194 -9.58 -5.81 9.53
CA VAL A 194 -9.40 -7.26 9.48
C VAL A 194 -8.46 -7.74 10.59
N THR A 195 -8.98 -8.56 11.50
CA THR A 195 -8.19 -9.19 12.57
C THR A 195 -7.45 -10.45 12.10
N SER A 196 -7.96 -11.13 11.07
CA SER A 196 -7.39 -12.34 10.50
C SER A 196 -7.71 -12.45 9.01
N PHE A 197 -6.70 -12.74 8.20
CA PHE A 197 -6.83 -13.06 6.78
C PHE A 197 -6.07 -14.36 6.52
N ARG A 198 -6.77 -15.39 6.06
CA ARG A 198 -6.15 -16.62 5.59
C ARG A 198 -5.49 -16.34 4.24
N ILE A 199 -4.17 -16.51 4.19
CA ILE A 199 -3.41 -16.34 2.95
C ILE A 199 -3.82 -17.45 1.98
N PRO A 200 -4.29 -17.12 0.76
CA PRO A 200 -4.56 -18.12 -0.26
C PRO A 200 -3.31 -18.92 -0.59
N LYS A 201 -3.48 -20.21 -0.88
CA LYS A 201 -2.37 -21.07 -1.30
C LYS A 201 -1.82 -20.60 -2.65
N GLU A 202 -0.50 -20.56 -2.79
CA GLU A 202 0.18 -20.24 -4.06
C GLU A 202 -0.36 -21.11 -5.20
N GLU A 203 -0.53 -20.52 -6.39
CA GLU A 203 -1.10 -21.16 -7.61
C GLU A 203 -2.61 -21.47 -7.56
N TYR A 204 -3.30 -21.27 -6.43
CA TYR A 204 -4.75 -21.45 -6.34
C TYR A 204 -5.49 -20.12 -6.45
N ASP A 205 -6.64 -20.16 -7.13
CA ASP A 205 -7.54 -19.02 -7.18
C ASP A 205 -7.99 -18.63 -5.77
N ILE A 206 -8.05 -17.32 -5.48
CA ILE A 206 -8.49 -16.79 -4.19
C ILE A 206 -9.90 -17.27 -3.81
N SER A 207 -10.77 -17.52 -4.79
CA SER A 207 -12.12 -18.08 -4.61
C SER A 207 -12.12 -19.49 -4.02
N THR A 208 -11.01 -20.23 -4.16
CA THR A 208 -10.81 -21.53 -3.47
C THR A 208 -10.74 -21.34 -1.96
N THR A 209 -10.14 -20.23 -1.51
CA THR A 209 -10.04 -19.88 -0.09
C THR A 209 -11.27 -19.11 0.38
N TYR A 210 -11.81 -18.24 -0.48
CA TYR A 210 -12.94 -17.36 -0.19
C TYR A 210 -14.03 -17.47 -1.27
N PRO A 211 -14.99 -18.42 -1.15
CA PRO A 211 -15.96 -18.70 -2.19
C PRO A 211 -16.86 -17.52 -2.60
N ASN A 212 -17.05 -16.53 -1.71
CA ASN A 212 -17.84 -15.32 -2.01
C ASN A 212 -17.03 -14.22 -2.73
N TYR A 213 -15.73 -14.39 -2.92
CA TYR A 213 -14.88 -13.41 -3.60
C TYR A 213 -15.40 -13.09 -5.01
N LEU A 214 -15.75 -14.10 -5.81
CA LEU A 214 -16.24 -13.89 -7.17
C LEU A 214 -17.53 -13.07 -7.19
N LYS A 215 -18.46 -13.36 -6.27
CA LYS A 215 -19.72 -12.60 -6.16
C LYS A 215 -19.47 -11.14 -5.77
N TRP A 216 -18.49 -10.89 -4.90
CA TRP A 216 -18.06 -9.53 -4.57
C TRP A 216 -17.53 -8.80 -5.83
N VAL A 217 -16.62 -9.42 -6.60
CA VAL A 217 -16.10 -8.81 -7.83
C VAL A 217 -17.21 -8.59 -8.87
N GLU A 218 -18.06 -9.58 -9.11
CA GLU A 218 -19.18 -9.53 -10.08
C GLU A 218 -20.19 -8.43 -9.74
N SER A 219 -20.38 -8.11 -8.46
CA SER A 219 -21.23 -6.99 -8.01
C SER A 219 -20.59 -5.61 -8.21
N GLY A 220 -19.41 -5.53 -8.85
CA GLY A 220 -18.62 -4.30 -8.89
C GLY A 220 -18.13 -3.89 -7.51
N MET A 221 -17.83 -4.85 -6.64
CA MET A 221 -17.30 -4.65 -5.27
C MET A 221 -18.31 -3.98 -4.31
N THR A 222 -19.61 -4.03 -4.62
CA THR A 222 -20.64 -3.35 -3.83
C THR A 222 -21.39 -4.28 -2.88
N ASP A 223 -21.57 -5.55 -3.23
CA ASP A 223 -22.20 -6.59 -2.40
C ASP A 223 -21.15 -7.57 -1.86
N TYR A 224 -21.51 -8.39 -0.85
CA TYR A 224 -20.60 -9.37 -0.21
C TYR A 224 -19.32 -8.72 0.36
N LYS A 225 -19.42 -7.52 0.95
CA LYS A 225 -18.27 -6.75 1.47
C LYS A 225 -17.46 -7.45 2.57
N ASP A 226 -18.00 -8.52 3.13
CA ASP A 226 -17.39 -9.40 4.11
C ASP A 226 -16.97 -10.76 3.53
N TRP A 227 -16.77 -10.87 2.21
CA TRP A 227 -16.37 -12.09 1.50
C TRP A 227 -15.13 -12.78 2.05
N TYR A 228 -14.27 -12.04 2.76
CA TYR A 228 -13.02 -12.48 3.37
C TYR A 228 -13.18 -13.02 4.81
N LYS A 229 -14.39 -13.01 5.37
CA LYS A 229 -14.69 -13.50 6.72
C LYS A 229 -15.08 -14.98 6.73
#